data_AF-A0A829ZAZ2-F1
#
_entry.id   AF-A0A829ZAZ2-F1
#
_cell.length_a   1.000
_cell.length_b   1.000
_cell.length_c   1.000
_cell.angle_alpha   90.00
_cell.angle_beta   90.00
_cell.angle_gamma   90.00
#
_symmetry.space_group_name_H-M   'P 1'
#
loop_
_entity.id
_entity.type
_entity.pdbx_description
1 polymer ?
#
loop_
_entity_poly.entity_id
_entity_poly.type
_entity_poly.pdbx_seq_one_letter_code
_entity_poly.pdbx_strand_id
1 'polypeptide(L)'
;MDIHITNTKYYHGYLFMCVYLSNDSAYNTGILRMNLKTKELKMFDTPNIHPFSMLIDDKKIYLDISDADWTTRYTAFDLNSDTGELSNYRLIEWNGMITQYLFKMTI
;
A
#
# COMPACT_ATOMS: atom_id res chain seq x y z
N MET A 1 10.00 -9.14 17.20
CA MET A 1 8.98 -8.49 16.36
C MET A 1 9.26 -8.96 14.97
N ASP A 2 8.42 -9.84 14.45
CA ASP A 2 8.63 -10.42 13.13
C ASP A 2 7.95 -9.53 12.10
N ILE A 3 8.68 -9.20 11.05
CA ILE A 3 8.18 -8.40 9.92
C ILE A 3 7.95 -9.35 8.77
N HIS A 4 6.70 -9.46 8.34
CA HIS A 4 6.34 -10.22 7.15
C HIS A 4 6.13 -9.26 5.99
N ILE A 5 6.83 -9.49 4.88
CA ILE A 5 6.66 -8.71 3.64
C ILE A 5 5.69 -9.46 2.74
N THR A 6 4.62 -8.79 2.29
CA THR A 6 3.60 -9.40 1.43
C THR A 6 3.64 -8.93 -0.01
N ASN A 7 4.02 -7.67 -0.21
CA ASN A 7 4.12 -7.09 -1.53
C ASN A 7 5.33 -6.18 -1.58
N THR A 8 5.91 -6.04 -2.77
CA THR A 8 7.08 -5.21 -2.98
C THR A 8 7.03 -4.60 -4.36
N LYS A 9 7.24 -3.29 -4.44
CA LYS A 9 7.40 -2.59 -5.71
C LYS A 9 8.60 -1.66 -5.69
N TYR A 10 9.32 -1.69 -6.80
CA TYR A 10 10.37 -0.72 -7.10
C TYR A 10 9.76 0.48 -7.81
N TYR A 11 10.17 1.68 -7.40
CA TYR A 11 9.82 2.92 -8.08
C TYR A 11 10.87 3.99 -7.81
N HIS A 12 11.46 4.56 -8.87
CA HIS A 12 12.39 5.69 -8.84
C HIS A 12 13.53 5.60 -7.79
N GLY A 13 14.16 4.42 -7.66
CA GLY A 13 15.27 4.24 -6.71
C GLY A 13 14.85 3.90 -5.28
N TYR A 14 13.54 3.73 -5.06
CA TYR A 14 12.96 3.29 -3.80
C TYR A 14 12.35 1.89 -3.94
N LEU A 15 12.42 1.14 -2.85
CA LEU A 15 11.70 -0.12 -2.69
C LEU A 15 10.60 0.10 -1.67
N PHE A 16 9.34 -0.02 -2.09
CA PHE A 16 8.17 0.05 -1.23
C PHE A 16 7.71 -1.37 -0.92
N MET A 17 7.57 -1.70 0.35
CA MET A 17 7.22 -3.02 0.83
C MET A 17 5.99 -2.92 1.72
N CYS A 18 4.93 -3.65 1.39
CA CYS A 18 3.83 -3.85 2.33
C CYS A 18 4.31 -4.81 3.42
N VAL A 19 4.14 -4.40 4.68
CA VAL A 19 4.60 -5.16 5.83
C VAL A 19 3.50 -5.40 6.87
N TYR A 20 3.56 -6.56 7.51
CA TYR A 20 2.85 -6.89 8.74
C TYR A 20 3.84 -6.99 9.89
N LEU A 21 3.54 -6.34 11.01
CA LEU A 21 4.30 -6.48 12.26
C LEU A 21 3.53 -7.46 13.17
N SER A 22 4.04 -8.68 13.40
CA SER A 22 3.39 -9.67 14.30
C SER A 22 3.77 -9.46 15.77
N ASN A 23 2.92 -9.77 16.78
CA ASN A 23 2.29 -11.07 17.07
C ASN A 23 0.76 -11.20 16.91
N ASP A 24 0.05 -10.13 16.57
CA ASP A 24 -1.41 -10.18 16.40
C ASP A 24 -1.74 -9.62 15.02
N SER A 25 -2.19 -10.50 14.12
CA SER A 25 -2.28 -10.25 12.68
C SER A 25 -3.29 -9.16 12.31
N ALA A 26 -4.07 -8.65 13.26
CA ALA A 26 -5.15 -7.71 12.99
C ALA A 26 -4.80 -6.21 13.15
N TYR A 27 -3.59 -5.84 13.62
CA TYR A 27 -3.41 -4.47 14.17
C TYR A 27 -2.23 -3.63 13.70
N ASN A 28 -1.17 -4.16 13.08
CA ASN A 28 -0.03 -3.31 12.69
C ASN A 28 0.45 -3.60 11.26
N THR A 29 0.00 -2.76 10.35
CA THR A 29 0.31 -2.84 8.92
C THR A 29 0.98 -1.55 8.48
N GLY A 30 1.85 -1.62 7.48
CA GLY A 30 2.50 -0.42 6.99
C GLY A 30 3.15 -0.56 5.63
N ILE A 31 3.64 0.55 5.12
CA ILE A 31 4.55 0.59 3.98
C ILE A 31 5.95 0.86 4.52
N LEU A 32 6.87 -0.09 4.34
CA LEU A 32 8.29 0.10 4.56
C LEU A 32 8.93 0.58 3.26
N ARG A 33 9.52 1.77 3.27
CA ARG A 33 10.24 2.36 2.13
C ARG A 33 11.74 2.29 2.37
N MET A 34 12.46 1.61 1.50
CA MET A 34 13.92 1.63 1.46
C MET A 34 14.41 2.54 0.33
N ASN A 35 15.25 3.52 0.64
CA ASN A 35 16.05 4.22 -0.36
C ASN A 35 17.23 3.32 -0.77
N LEU A 36 17.29 2.91 -2.04
CA LEU A 36 18.30 1.93 -2.47
C LEU A 36 19.72 2.51 -2.55
N LYS A 37 19.85 3.84 -2.66
CA LYS A 37 21.13 4.54 -2.71
C LYS A 37 21.70 4.73 -1.30
N THR A 38 20.90 5.28 -0.38
CA THR A 38 21.35 5.60 0.99
C THR A 38 21.16 4.45 1.97
N LYS A 39 20.39 3.42 1.60
CA LYS A 39 19.94 2.32 2.48
C LYS A 39 19.06 2.78 3.64
N GLU A 40 18.58 4.02 3.59
CA GLU A 40 17.65 4.57 4.58
C GLU A 40 16.32 3.83 4.52
N LEU A 41 15.88 3.34 5.67
CA LEU A 41 14.59 2.68 5.85
C LEU A 41 13.66 3.59 6.62
N LYS A 42 12.44 3.75 6.10
CA LYS A 42 11.37 4.53 6.74
C LYS A 42 10.07 3.76 6.68
N MET A 43 9.39 3.68 7.82
CA MET A 43 8.08 3.05 7.93
C MET A 43 6.99 4.13 7.89
N PHE A 44 5.96 3.87 7.09
CA PHE A 44 4.74 4.65 7.04
C PHE A 44 3.61 3.76 7.58
N ASP A 45 3.13 4.11 8.76
CA ASP A 45 2.07 3.35 9.43
C ASP A 45 0.75 3.48 8.68
N THR A 46 0.07 2.36 8.48
CA THR A 46 -1.24 2.32 7.84
C THR A 46 -2.21 1.65 8.81
N PRO A 47 -3.28 2.33 9.25
CA PRO A 47 -4.14 1.79 10.30
C PRO A 47 -4.95 0.59 9.78
N ASN A 48 -4.65 -0.61 10.29
CA ASN A 48 -5.43 -1.85 10.15
C ASN A 48 -5.78 -2.24 8.69
N ILE A 49 -4.79 -2.28 7.81
CA ILE A 49 -4.99 -2.52 6.38
C ILE A 49 -4.22 -3.74 5.92
N HIS A 50 -4.89 -4.70 5.30
CA HIS A 50 -4.26 -5.87 4.69
C HIS A 50 -4.19 -5.72 3.17
N PRO A 51 -3.11 -5.12 2.63
CA PRO A 51 -3.05 -4.87 1.21
C PRO A 51 -2.78 -6.16 0.44
N PHE A 52 -3.69 -6.52 -0.46
CA PHE A 52 -3.54 -7.60 -1.42
C PHE A 52 -2.58 -7.22 -2.54
N SER A 53 -2.67 -6.00 -3.04
CA SER A 53 -1.82 -5.51 -4.13
C SER A 53 -1.41 -4.06 -3.95
N MET A 54 -0.31 -3.67 -4.62
CA MET A 54 0.23 -2.32 -4.64
C MET A 54 0.36 -1.83 -6.08
N LEU A 55 -0.10 -0.60 -6.33
CA LEU A 55 0.18 0.18 -7.54
C LEU A 55 0.85 1.50 -7.14
N ILE A 56 1.80 1.93 -7.96
CA ILE A 56 2.53 3.18 -7.77
C ILE A 56 2.49 3.94 -9.08
N ASP A 57 2.17 5.23 -9.02
CA ASP A 57 2.35 6.20 -10.09
C ASP A 57 3.20 7.39 -9.59
N ASP A 58 3.42 8.40 -10.42
CA ASP A 58 4.28 9.55 -10.11
C ASP A 58 3.84 10.40 -8.92
N LYS A 59 2.58 10.27 -8.49
CA LYS A 59 1.99 11.11 -7.45
C LYS A 59 1.36 10.32 -6.33
N LYS A 60 1.09 9.02 -6.51
CA LYS A 60 0.37 8.22 -5.53
C LYS A 60 0.85 6.79 -5.44
N ILE A 61 0.67 6.24 -4.24
CA ILE A 61 0.63 4.80 -4.02
C ILE A 61 -0.80 4.40 -3.71
N TYR A 62 -1.27 3.38 -4.41
CA TYR A 62 -2.57 2.76 -4.19
C TYR A 62 -2.35 1.35 -3.63
N LEU A 63 -3.05 1.03 -2.55
CA LEU A 63 -3.12 -0.32 -2.03
C LEU A 63 -4.55 -0.84 -2.21
N ASP A 64 -4.68 -2.02 -2.79
CA ASP A 64 -5.93 -2.78 -2.79
C ASP A 64 -6.04 -3.54 -1.48
N ILE A 65 -7.11 -3.28 -0.73
CA ILE A 65 -7.33 -3.79 0.62
C ILE A 65 -8.68 -4.50 0.70
N SER A 66 -9.23 -4.84 -0.47
CA SER A 66 -10.54 -5.48 -0.61
C SER A 66 -10.53 -6.83 0.09
N ASP A 67 -11.57 -7.09 0.88
CA ASP A 67 -11.79 -8.37 1.56
C ASP A 67 -12.83 -9.20 0.80
N ALA A 68 -13.04 -10.45 1.21
CA ALA A 68 -14.01 -11.37 0.62
C ALA A 68 -15.47 -10.90 0.74
N ASP A 69 -15.76 -9.81 1.45
CA ASP A 69 -17.10 -9.26 1.71
C ASP A 69 -17.71 -8.46 0.54
N TRP A 70 -17.18 -8.63 -0.67
CA TRP A 70 -17.59 -7.95 -1.91
C TRP A 70 -17.52 -6.41 -1.86
N THR A 71 -16.94 -5.84 -0.82
CA THR A 71 -16.69 -4.40 -0.74
C THR A 71 -15.31 -4.11 -1.29
N THR A 72 -15.25 -3.40 -2.41
CA THR A 72 -13.99 -2.96 -2.96
C THR A 72 -13.46 -1.80 -2.12
N ARG A 73 -12.27 -1.96 -1.56
CA ARG A 73 -11.63 -0.97 -0.69
C ARG A 73 -10.22 -0.72 -1.18
N TYR A 74 -9.89 0.54 -1.39
CA TYR A 74 -8.54 0.98 -1.73
C TYR A 74 -8.07 1.99 -0.70
N THR A 75 -6.76 2.02 -0.48
CA THR A 75 -6.14 3.13 0.22
C THR A 75 -5.16 3.82 -0.71
N ALA A 76 -5.04 5.14 -0.56
CA ALA A 76 -4.14 5.95 -1.35
C ALA A 76 -3.27 6.83 -0.45
N PHE A 77 -2.02 7.00 -0.86
CA PHE A 77 -1.07 7.95 -0.31
C PHE A 77 -0.64 8.91 -1.41
N ASP A 78 -0.47 10.18 -1.07
CA ASP A 78 0.29 11.08 -1.93
C ASP A 78 1.78 10.73 -1.80
N LEU A 79 2.43 10.51 -2.94
CA LEU A 79 3.85 10.18 -3.09
C LEU A 79 4.60 11.41 -3.60
N ASN A 80 5.67 11.78 -2.89
CA ASN A 80 6.71 12.63 -3.44
C ASN A 80 7.72 11.73 -4.16
N SER A 81 7.72 11.73 -5.49
CA SER A 81 8.58 10.88 -6.32
C SER A 81 10.08 11.17 -6.16
N ASP A 82 10.44 12.38 -5.72
CA ASP A 82 11.84 12.80 -5.58
C ASP A 82 12.46 12.30 -4.27
N THR A 83 11.64 12.18 -3.22
CA THR A 83 12.08 11.80 -1.87
C THR A 83 11.60 10.42 -1.43
N GLY A 84 10.61 9.85 -2.13
CA GLY A 84 9.93 8.62 -1.75
C GLY A 84 9.03 8.78 -0.52
N GLU A 85 8.73 10.02 -0.11
CA GLU A 85 7.91 10.32 1.05
C GLU A 85 6.43 10.12 0.78
N LEU A 86 5.72 9.56 1.77
CA LEU A 86 4.29 9.33 1.70
C LEU A 86 3.55 10.27 2.64
N SER A 87 2.38 10.75 2.20
CA SER A 87 1.53 11.65 2.97
C SER A 87 0.06 11.47 2.62
N ASN A 88 -0.83 12.18 3.33
CA ASN A 88 -2.25 12.27 3.03
C ASN A 88 -2.93 10.93 2.77
N TYR A 89 -2.85 10.02 3.75
CA TYR A 89 -3.57 8.76 3.71
C TYR A 89 -5.07 8.98 3.47
N ARG A 90 -5.65 8.25 2.52
CA ARG A 90 -7.08 8.25 2.22
C ARG A 90 -7.58 6.82 2.05
N LEU A 91 -8.64 6.50 2.77
CA LEU A 91 -9.46 5.31 2.51
C LEU A 91 -10.52 5.65 1.46
N ILE A 92 -10.62 4.84 0.42
CA ILE A 92 -11.61 4.94 -0.64
C ILE A 92 -12.38 3.61 -0.63
N GLU A 93 -13.62 3.66 -0.14
CA GLU A 93 -14.51 2.50 -0.15
C GLU A 93 -15.57 2.66 -1.24
N TRP A 94 -15.81 1.60 -1.99
CA TRP A 94 -16.87 1.55 -2.99
C TRP A 94 -17.82 0.40 -2.66
N ASN A 95 -19.03 0.74 -2.21
CA ASN A 95 -20.08 -0.23 -1.95
C ASN A 95 -21.03 -0.27 -3.16
N GLY A 96 -20.71 -1.12 -4.13
CA GLY A 96 -21.45 -1.25 -5.38
C GLY A 96 -22.13 -2.61 -5.48
N MET A 97 -23.37 -2.74 -5.01
CA MET A 97 -24.28 -3.64 -5.71
C MET A 97 -24.46 -3.03 -7.11
N ILE A 98 -23.80 -3.62 -8.11
CA ILE A 98 -23.89 -3.39 -9.57
C ILE A 98 -22.50 -3.11 -10.19
N THR A 99 -22.13 -4.05 -11.07
CA THR A 99 -21.04 -4.07 -12.06
C THR A 99 -19.59 -4.17 -11.56
N GLN A 100 -19.11 -5.41 -11.50
CA GLN A 100 -17.72 -5.78 -11.81
C GLN A 100 -17.35 -5.34 -13.23
N TYR A 101 -17.17 -4.04 -13.49
CA TYR A 101 -16.42 -3.60 -14.66
C TYR A 101 -15.63 -2.34 -14.33
N LEU A 102 -14.34 -2.42 -14.67
CA LEU A 102 -13.42 -1.31 -14.92
C LEU A 102 -12.57 -0.75 -13.76
N PHE A 103 -11.79 -1.62 -13.12
CA PHE A 103 -10.34 -1.40 -13.10
C PHE A 103 -9.64 -2.71 -13.46
N LYS A 104 -9.73 -3.08 -14.74
CA LYS A 104 -8.68 -3.92 -15.33
C LYS A 104 -7.45 -3.03 -15.35
N MET A 105 -6.68 -3.03 -14.25
CA MET A 105 -5.29 -2.55 -14.26
C MET A 105 -4.58 -3.34 -15.34
N THR A 106 -4.54 -2.76 -16.54
CA THR A 106 -3.82 -3.34 -17.65
C THR A 106 -2.37 -2.94 -17.43
N ILE A 107 -1.54 -3.97 -17.24
CA ILE A 107 -0.08 -3.92 -17.13
C ILE A 107 0.50 -3.29 -18.39
#